data_AF-A0A7C3YJY6-F1
#
_entry.id   AF-A0A7C3YJY6-F1
#
_cell.length_a   1.000
_cell.length_b   1.000
_cell.length_c   1.000
_cell.angle_alpha   90.00
_cell.angle_beta   90.00
_cell.angle_gamma   90.00
#
_symmetry.space_group_name_H-M   'P 1'
#
loop_
_entity.id
_entity.type
_entity.pdbx_description
1 polymer ?
#
loop_
_entity_poly.entity_id
_entity_poly.type
_entity_poly.pdbx_seq_one_letter_code
_entity_poly.pdbx_strand_id
1 'polypeptide(L)'
;MTDCSRYRDHINRYLDGELGYLEVAELQRHLDFCPDCAVELAQTGALRSALAAWGRREVPPPPGFSVAVMAAVALEPAPGTPRPLGRVVADALDRLDRVLGRLPLPGGRTVPVKNVLGAALAAAAVIFQLQRRHERRPREVGPL
;
A
#
# COMPACT_ATOMS: atom_id res chain seq x y z
N MET A 1 0.72 30.66 24.38
CA MET A 1 -0.01 29.50 24.93
C MET A 1 -0.49 28.65 23.77
N THR A 2 0.42 27.87 23.21
CA THR A 2 0.12 26.82 22.25
C THR A 2 -0.65 25.72 22.97
N ASP A 3 -1.74 25.22 22.38
CA ASP A 3 -2.55 24.17 22.98
C ASP A 3 -1.74 22.86 23.10
N CYS A 4 -1.22 22.59 24.29
CA CYS A 4 -0.44 21.38 24.57
C CYS A 4 -1.30 20.12 24.50
N SER A 5 -2.64 20.21 24.67
CA SER A 5 -3.54 19.05 24.73
C SER A 5 -3.37 18.14 23.51
N ARG A 6 -3.36 18.75 22.31
CA ARG A 6 -3.16 18.04 21.04
C ARG A 6 -1.81 17.31 20.97
N TYR A 7 -0.74 17.93 21.47
CA TYR A 7 0.60 17.36 21.39
C TYR A 7 0.83 16.24 22.41
N ARG A 8 0.13 16.28 23.55
CA ARG A 8 0.16 15.20 24.54
C ARG A 8 -0.45 13.90 23.98
N ASP A 9 -1.54 14.00 23.22
CA ASP A 9 -2.09 12.84 22.49
C ASP A 9 -1.11 12.32 21.42
N HIS A 10 -0.38 13.23 20.75
CA HIS A 10 0.64 12.85 19.77
C HIS A 10 1.85 12.13 20.41
N ILE A 11 2.21 12.38 21.67
CA ILE A 11 3.36 11.74 22.33
C ILE A 11 3.23 10.21 22.35
N ASN A 12 2.07 9.67 22.74
CA ASN A 12 1.88 8.22 22.77
C ASN A 12 1.90 7.61 21.36
N ARG A 13 1.17 8.22 20.42
CA ARG A 13 1.16 7.81 19.01
C ARG A 13 2.56 7.88 18.37
N TYR A 14 3.37 8.87 18.76
CA TYR A 14 4.75 9.00 18.33
C TYR A 14 5.62 7.84 18.83
N LEU A 15 5.52 7.51 20.13
CA LEU A 15 6.25 6.39 20.72
C LEU A 15 5.83 5.03 20.14
N ASP A 16 4.59 4.92 19.65
CA ASP A 16 4.07 3.73 18.98
C ASP A 16 4.33 3.70 17.46
N GLY A 17 4.92 4.75 16.90
CA GLY A 17 5.23 4.84 15.47
C GLY A 17 4.01 5.07 14.57
N GLU A 18 2.91 5.59 15.12
CA GLU A 18 1.61 5.78 14.45
C GLU A 18 1.43 7.18 13.85
N LEU A 19 2.38 8.10 14.06
CA LEU A 19 2.34 9.43 13.46
C LEU A 19 2.85 9.42 12.02
N GLY A 20 2.14 10.13 11.14
CA GLY A 20 2.63 10.45 9.79
C GLY A 20 3.72 11.53 9.81
N TYR A 21 4.44 11.68 8.70
CA TYR A 21 5.57 12.61 8.58
C TYR A 21 5.26 14.06 9.00
N LEU A 22 4.07 14.57 8.62
CA LEU A 22 3.66 15.93 8.98
C LEU A 22 3.37 16.07 10.48
N GLU A 23 2.73 15.07 11.08
CA GLU A 23 2.42 15.06 12.51
C GLU A 23 3.70 14.98 13.37
N VAL A 24 4.71 14.22 12.90
CA VAL A 24 6.04 14.16 13.52
C VAL A 24 6.72 15.53 13.48
N ALA A 25 6.73 16.19 12.31
CA ALA A 25 7.34 17.51 12.17
C ALA A 25 6.64 18.58 13.03
N GLU A 26 5.31 18.50 13.15
CA GLU A 26 4.53 19.36 14.04
C GLU A 26 4.87 19.12 15.52
N LEU A 27 4.93 17.85 15.95
CA LEU A 27 5.29 17.49 17.31
C LEU A 27 6.72 17.95 17.64
N GLN A 28 7.70 17.70 16.77
CA GLN A 28 9.08 18.13 16.97
C GLN A 28 9.18 19.65 17.15
N ARG A 29 8.52 20.42 16.28
CA ARG A 29 8.48 21.88 16.41
C ARG A 29 7.88 22.33 17.74
N HIS A 30 6.88 21.63 18.27
CA HIS A 30 6.32 21.97 19.58
C HIS A 30 7.30 21.65 20.72
N LEU A 31 7.98 20.50 20.67
CA LEU A 31 8.95 20.07 21.68
C LEU A 31 10.16 21.01 21.77
N ASP A 32 10.54 21.66 20.67
CA ASP A 32 11.63 22.64 20.65
C ASP A 32 11.34 23.88 21.52
N PHE A 33 10.06 24.20 21.75
CA PHE A 33 9.65 25.42 22.48
C PHE A 33 8.83 25.13 23.75
N CYS A 34 8.36 23.90 23.97
CA CYS A 34 7.56 23.52 25.13
C CYS A 34 8.32 22.52 26.03
N PRO A 35 8.94 22.98 27.13
CA PRO A 35 9.70 22.11 28.03
C PRO A 35 8.81 21.07 28.71
N ASP A 36 7.56 21.39 29.01
CA ASP A 36 6.64 20.47 29.69
C ASP A 36 6.36 19.23 28.84
N CYS A 37 6.06 19.41 27.55
CA CYS A 37 5.84 18.30 26.63
C CYS A 37 7.12 17.52 26.32
N ALA A 38 8.29 18.18 26.31
CA ALA A 38 9.58 17.49 26.19
C ALA A 38 9.87 16.60 27.41
N VAL A 39 9.58 17.08 28.62
CA VAL A 39 9.68 16.29 29.85
C VAL A 39 8.69 15.11 29.83
N GLU A 40 7.46 15.33 29.40
CA GLU A 40 6.46 14.26 29.29
C GLU A 40 6.90 13.16 28.31
N LEU A 41 7.37 13.53 27.12
CA LEU A 41 7.90 12.56 26.15
C LEU A 41 9.05 11.73 26.76
N ALA A 42 9.98 12.38 27.47
CA ALA A 42 11.10 11.71 28.11
C ALA A 42 10.63 10.74 29.22
N GLN A 43 9.70 11.17 30.07
CA GLN A 43 9.15 10.35 31.16
C GLN A 43 8.36 9.14 30.62
N THR A 44 7.50 9.37 29.63
CA THR A 44 6.73 8.28 29.00
C THR A 44 7.67 7.30 28.29
N GLY A 45 8.69 7.78 27.58
CA GLY A 45 9.70 6.94 26.95
C GLY A 45 10.51 6.10 27.95
N ALA A 46 10.90 6.70 29.08
CA ALA A 46 11.60 5.99 30.15
C ALA A 46 10.74 4.89 30.78
N LEU A 47 9.46 5.18 31.05
CA LEU A 47 8.51 4.19 31.56
C LEU A 47 8.34 3.01 30.59
N ARG A 48 8.13 3.28 29.29
CA ARG A 48 8.01 2.23 28.27
C ARG A 48 9.27 1.37 28.19
N SER A 49 10.44 2.00 28.28
CA SER A 49 11.72 1.28 28.28
C SER A 49 11.88 0.36 29.49
N ALA A 50 11.45 0.82 30.68
CA ALA A 50 11.44 0.00 31.88
C ALA A 50 10.49 -1.20 31.77
N LEU A 51 9.29 -0.99 31.22
CA LEU A 51 8.32 -2.07 30.96
C LEU A 51 8.85 -3.07 29.93
N ALA A 52 9.46 -2.59 28.84
CA ALA A 52 10.08 -3.45 27.84
C ALA A 52 11.21 -4.31 28.44
N ALA A 53 11.95 -3.77 29.41
CA ALA A 53 12.99 -4.53 30.12
C ALA A 53 12.41 -5.67 30.98
N TRP A 54 11.16 -5.57 31.45
CA TRP A 54 10.46 -6.64 32.16
C TRP A 54 9.88 -7.69 31.21
N GLY A 55 9.55 -7.30 29.98
CA GLY A 55 9.03 -8.17 28.92
C GLY A 55 10.05 -9.12 28.28
N ARG A 56 11.29 -9.21 28.79
CA ARG A 56 12.37 -10.07 28.25
C ARG A 56 12.16 -11.58 28.48
N ARG A 57 10.92 -12.02 28.73
CA ARG A 57 10.61 -13.44 28.65
C ARG A 57 10.67 -13.81 27.18
N GLU A 58 11.78 -14.43 26.78
CA GLU A 58 11.94 -14.97 25.45
C GLU A 58 10.83 -16.02 25.24
N VAL A 59 9.88 -15.70 24.36
CA VAL A 59 8.85 -16.63 23.94
C VAL A 59 9.42 -17.36 22.72
N PRO A 60 9.73 -18.67 22.82
CA PRO A 60 10.26 -19.38 21.67
C PRO A 60 9.23 -19.34 20.54
N PRO A 61 9.67 -19.10 19.30
CA PRO A 61 8.76 -19.16 18.16
C PRO A 61 8.21 -20.59 18.00
N PRO A 62 7.02 -20.75 17.40
CA PRO A 62 6.48 -22.08 17.15
C PRO A 62 7.43 -22.92 16.27
N PRO A 63 7.43 -24.25 16.41
CA PRO A 63 8.28 -25.12 15.60
C PRO A 63 8.14 -24.84 14.10
N GLY A 64 9.28 -24.74 13.40
CA GLY A 64 9.31 -24.49 11.96
C GLY A 64 9.12 -23.02 11.54
N PHE A 65 8.89 -22.09 12.46
CA PHE A 65 8.73 -20.66 12.15
C PHE A 65 9.89 -20.11 11.31
N SER A 66 11.13 -20.32 11.74
CA SER A 66 12.30 -19.80 11.03
C SER A 66 12.42 -20.38 9.62
N VAL A 67 12.08 -21.66 9.43
CA VAL A 67 12.08 -22.31 8.10
C VAL A 67 11.01 -21.67 7.20
N ALA A 68 9.80 -21.46 7.72
CA ALA A 68 8.73 -20.82 6.98
C ALA A 68 9.06 -19.37 6.59
N VAL A 69 9.65 -18.60 7.52
CA VAL A 69 10.10 -17.23 7.26
C VAL A 69 11.17 -17.20 6.19
N MET A 70 12.20 -18.04 6.31
CA MET A 70 13.29 -18.07 5.33
C MET A 70 12.83 -18.54 3.94
N ALA A 71 11.89 -19.49 3.89
CA ALA A 71 11.26 -19.88 2.63
C ALA A 71 10.47 -18.72 1.99
N ALA A 72 9.74 -17.94 2.78
CA ALA A 72 9.03 -16.76 2.28
C ALA A 72 10.00 -15.67 1.79
N VAL A 73 11.06 -15.38 2.54
CA VAL A 73 12.09 -14.39 2.16
C VAL A 73 12.82 -14.81 0.88
N ALA A 74 13.09 -16.09 0.67
CA ALA A 74 13.72 -16.57 -0.56
C ALA A 74 12.86 -16.36 -1.83
N LEU A 75 11.54 -16.24 -1.68
CA LEU A 75 10.61 -15.93 -2.77
C LEU A 75 10.43 -14.42 -2.98
N GLU A 76 10.80 -13.59 -2.02
CA GLU A 76 10.76 -12.15 -2.17
C GLU A 76 11.86 -11.68 -3.12
N PRO A 77 11.53 -10.84 -4.12
CA PRO A 77 12.52 -10.28 -5.02
C PRO A 77 13.50 -9.38 -4.26
N ALA A 78 14.78 -9.45 -4.60
CA ALA A 78 15.80 -8.63 -3.95
C ALA A 78 15.43 -7.13 -4.05
N PRO A 79 15.67 -6.34 -2.99
CA PRO A 79 15.38 -4.91 -2.99
C PRO A 79 16.01 -4.22 -4.20
N GLY A 80 15.23 -3.41 -4.92
CA GLY A 80 15.70 -2.69 -6.10
C GLY A 80 15.71 -3.48 -7.42
N THR A 81 15.27 -4.75 -7.42
CA THR A 81 15.08 -5.47 -8.69
C THR A 81 13.92 -4.85 -9.48
N PRO A 82 14.11 -4.61 -10.79
CA PRO A 82 13.05 -4.05 -11.63
C PRO A 82 11.87 -5.00 -11.65
N ARG A 83 10.72 -4.52 -11.18
CA ARG A 83 9.49 -5.32 -11.17
C ARG A 83 9.10 -5.61 -12.61
N PRO A 84 8.77 -6.87 -12.95
CA PRO A 84 8.27 -7.18 -14.27
C PRO A 84 6.99 -6.38 -14.53
N LEU A 85 6.85 -5.85 -15.74
CA LEU A 85 5.73 -4.99 -16.17
C LEU A 85 4.36 -5.57 -15.77
N GLY A 86 4.19 -6.89 -15.88
CA GLY A 86 2.96 -7.58 -15.47
C GLY A 86 2.62 -7.46 -13.98
N ARG A 87 3.62 -7.45 -13.10
CA ARG A 87 3.40 -7.30 -11.65
C ARG A 87 3.04 -5.85 -11.30
N VAL A 88 3.63 -4.88 -11.98
CA VAL A 88 3.28 -3.46 -11.85
C VAL A 88 1.83 -3.21 -12.29
N VAL A 89 1.42 -3.81 -13.42
CA VAL A 89 0.05 -3.71 -13.93
C VAL A 89 -0.93 -4.39 -12.98
N ALA A 90 -0.60 -5.57 -12.44
CA ALA A 90 -1.44 -6.27 -11.47
C ALA A 90 -1.62 -5.46 -10.16
N ASP A 91 -0.53 -4.93 -9.60
CA ASP A 91 -0.57 -4.09 -8.39
C ASP A 91 -1.43 -2.83 -8.61
N ALA A 92 -1.33 -2.21 -9.80
CA ALA A 92 -2.14 -1.04 -10.16
C ALA A 92 -3.64 -1.40 -10.26
N LEU A 93 -3.98 -2.54 -10.86
CA LEU A 93 -5.36 -3.02 -10.96
C LEU A 93 -5.95 -3.40 -9.60
N ASP A 94 -5.17 -4.03 -8.72
CA ASP A 94 -5.61 -4.34 -7.35
C ASP A 94 -5.74 -3.09 -6.47
N ARG A 95 -4.96 -2.03 -6.75
CA ARG A 95 -5.16 -0.72 -6.12
C ARG A 95 -6.44 -0.05 -6.61
N LEU A 96 -6.75 -0.14 -7.91
CA LEU A 96 -8.00 0.34 -8.49
C LEU A 96 -9.21 -0.38 -7.90
N ASP A 97 -9.17 -1.71 -7.76
CA ASP A 97 -10.26 -2.49 -7.14
C ASP A 97 -10.52 -2.07 -5.68
N ARG A 98 -9.48 -1.77 -4.91
CA ARG A 98 -9.62 -1.29 -3.52
C ARG A 98 -10.22 0.12 -3.43
N VAL A 99 -9.90 1.00 -4.38
CA VAL A 99 -10.36 2.39 -4.38
C VAL A 99 -11.76 2.52 -4.97
N LEU A 100 -12.04 1.80 -6.06
CA LEU A 100 -13.27 1.93 -6.84
C LEU A 100 -14.34 0.89 -6.46
N GLY A 101 -13.98 -0.15 -5.70
CA GLY A 101 -14.91 -1.19 -5.25
C GLY A 101 -15.41 -2.09 -6.38
N ARG A 102 -16.64 -2.61 -6.24
CA ARG A 102 -17.30 -3.43 -7.27
C ARG A 102 -18.36 -2.63 -8.01
N LEU A 103 -18.42 -2.79 -9.32
CA LEU A 103 -19.46 -2.18 -10.15
C LEU A 103 -20.77 -2.97 -10.02
N PRO A 104 -21.90 -2.32 -9.68
CA PRO A 104 -23.21 -2.96 -9.71
C PRO A 104 -23.68 -3.12 -11.16
N LEU A 105 -24.18 -4.30 -11.49
CA LEU A 105 -24.74 -4.64 -12.78
C LEU A 105 -26.26 -4.87 -12.68
N PRO A 106 -27.00 -4.75 -13.79
CA PRO A 106 -28.42 -5.09 -13.84
C PRO A 106 -28.68 -6.52 -13.35
N GLY A 107 -29.69 -6.68 -12.50
CA GLY A 107 -30.07 -7.96 -11.90
C GLY A 107 -29.33 -8.33 -10.61
N GLY A 108 -28.81 -7.35 -9.86
CA GLY A 108 -28.24 -7.57 -8.52
C GLY A 108 -26.85 -8.22 -8.49
N ARG A 109 -26.20 -8.36 -9.64
CA ARG A 109 -24.84 -8.92 -9.76
C ARG A 109 -23.79 -7.83 -9.56
N THR A 110 -22.61 -8.19 -9.07
CA THR A 110 -21.46 -7.28 -8.93
C THR A 110 -20.25 -7.85 -9.62
N VAL A 111 -19.44 -6.99 -10.26
CA VAL A 111 -18.20 -7.40 -10.94
C VAL A 111 -17.04 -6.50 -10.50
N PRO A 112 -15.85 -7.05 -10.25
CA PRO A 112 -14.65 -6.26 -9.96
C PRO A 112 -14.31 -5.31 -11.12
N VAL A 113 -13.91 -4.08 -10.82
CA VAL A 113 -13.62 -3.05 -11.83
C VAL A 113 -12.47 -3.50 -12.75
N LYS A 114 -11.46 -4.19 -12.22
CA LYS A 114 -10.36 -4.73 -13.05
C LYS A 114 -10.83 -5.64 -14.18
N ASN A 115 -11.89 -6.42 -13.96
CA ASN A 115 -12.44 -7.33 -14.96
C ASN A 115 -13.14 -6.56 -16.09
N VAL A 116 -13.82 -5.45 -15.76
CA VAL A 116 -14.48 -4.58 -16.75
C VAL A 116 -13.45 -3.90 -17.62
N LEU A 117 -12.39 -3.34 -17.01
CA LEU A 117 -11.29 -2.70 -17.74
C LEU A 117 -10.57 -3.70 -18.66
N GLY A 118 -10.30 -4.91 -18.17
CA GLY A 118 -9.70 -5.98 -18.98
C GLY A 118 -10.57 -6.35 -20.19
N ALA A 119 -11.88 -6.49 -20.00
CA ALA A 119 -12.81 -6.81 -21.09
C ALA A 119 -12.90 -5.69 -22.14
N ALA A 120 -12.91 -4.42 -21.70
CA ALA A 120 -12.96 -3.27 -22.60
C ALA A 120 -11.70 -3.17 -23.48
N LEU A 121 -10.51 -3.38 -22.91
CA LEU A 121 -9.26 -3.41 -23.65
C LEU A 121 -9.20 -4.56 -24.66
N ALA A 122 -9.66 -5.75 -24.27
CA ALA A 122 -9.73 -6.90 -25.17
C ALA A 122 -10.68 -6.62 -26.36
N ALA A 123 -11.86 -6.05 -26.09
CA ALA A 123 -12.82 -5.68 -27.13
C ALA A 123 -12.23 -4.63 -28.09
N ALA A 124 -11.56 -3.60 -27.57
CA ALA A 124 -10.90 -2.59 -28.39
C ALA A 124 -9.80 -3.18 -29.29
N ALA A 125 -9.00 -4.11 -28.76
CA ALA A 125 -7.97 -4.79 -29.54
C ALA A 125 -8.56 -5.64 -30.68
N VAL A 126 -9.68 -6.35 -30.43
CA VAL A 126 -10.39 -7.11 -31.46
C VAL A 126 -10.96 -6.19 -32.54
N ILE A 127 -11.61 -5.09 -32.15
CA ILE A 127 -12.15 -4.10 -33.09
C ILE A 127 -11.05 -3.53 -33.98
N PHE A 128 -9.93 -3.13 -33.38
CA PHE A 128 -8.78 -2.59 -34.12
C PHE A 128 -8.17 -3.63 -35.08
N GLN A 129 -8.10 -4.91 -34.67
CA GLN A 129 -7.63 -5.99 -35.53
C GLN A 129 -8.57 -6.24 -36.73
N LEU A 130 -9.88 -6.13 -36.53
CA LEU A 130 -10.88 -6.24 -37.60
C LEU A 130 -10.78 -5.06 -38.58
N GLN A 131 -10.64 -3.83 -38.08
CA GLN A 131 -10.44 -2.63 -38.91
C GLN A 131 -9.18 -2.77 -39.79
N ARG A 132 -8.05 -3.17 -39.20
CA ARG A 132 -6.81 -3.41 -39.96
C ARG A 132 -6.95 -4.51 -41.03
N ARG A 133 -7.73 -5.57 -40.76
CA ARG A 133 -8.01 -6.60 -41.78
C ARG A 133 -8.88 -6.06 -42.91
N HIS A 134 -9.85 -5.21 -42.59
CA HIS A 134 -10.73 -4.58 -43.57
C HIS A 134 -9.96 -3.59 -44.47
N GLU A 135 -9.09 -2.77 -43.88
CA GLU A 135 -8.24 -1.82 -44.61
C GLU A 135 -7.17 -2.48 -45.48
N ARG A 136 -6.75 -3.71 -45.17
CA ARG A 136 -5.82 -4.50 -46.01
C ARG A 136 -6.51 -5.19 -47.19
N ARG A 137 -7.85 -5.26 -47.21
CA ARG A 137 -8.65 -5.93 -48.24
C ARG A 137 -8.87 -5.18 -49.57
N PRO A 138 -8.59 -3.87 -49.79
CA PRO A 138 -8.85 -3.20 -51.06
C PRO A 138 -7.58 -2.96 -51.90
N ARG A 139 -6.75 -4.00 -52.16
CA ARG A 139 -5.69 -3.93 -53.18
C ARG A 139 -5.70 -5.06 -54.22
N GLU A 140 -6.65 -5.99 -54.17
CA GLU A 140 -6.72 -7.12 -55.11
C GLU A 140 -7.89 -7.06 -56.11
N VAL A 141 -8.55 -5.92 -56.28
CA VAL A 141 -9.50 -5.74 -57.37
C VAL A 141 -9.07 -4.55 -58.23
N GLY A 142 -8.12 -4.83 -59.13
CA GLY A 142 -7.80 -3.97 -60.27
C GLY A 142 -8.92 -4.04 -61.32
N PRO A 143 -9.09 -2.98 -62.14
CA PRO A 143 -10.25 -2.83 -63.00
C PRO A 143 -10.13 -3.72 -64.25
N LEU A 144 -11.26 -4.34 -64.64
CA LEU A 144 -11.51 -4.88 -65.98
C LEU A 144 -12.75 -4.18 -66.53
#